data_AF-I9Z9W6-F1
#
_entry.id   AF-I9Z9W6-F1
#
_cell.length_a   1.000
_cell.length_b   1.000
_cell.length_c   1.000
_cell.angle_alpha   90.00
_cell.angle_beta   90.00
_cell.angle_gamma   90.00
#
_symmetry.space_group_name_H-M   'P 1'
#
loop_
_entity.id
_entity.type
_entity.pdbx_description
1 polymer ?
#
loop_
_entity_poly.entity_id
_entity_poly.type
_entity_poly.pdbx_seq_one_letter_code
_entity_poly.pdbx_strand_id
1 'polypeptide(L)'
;MGYRYPPPLKPTNALNLEVFDSLGEFLGYKTFKPIVDRVKSINEWFKIYKDEQDYLGILVYDAPDFSHQNTNYLQNHKGTSHLHYENLTPTNLLIGAIYFSIRHCIKATWQNDRDQFYAPYDDTWQDDSEFKNNCLIFMLFHTQNRITTAQGINHFIPFSETEVNAKERYSSHALLDFLKGEIKEPKKSDSLFLNDKKENKPLKFSPSASRVFDAGREIYRYYHYYHKQDFANRPYNANASLYDIKEFFQGRNAQGKLNSPAKAKDEYYKQLYANLQDALKDLAKEIQPKVYEYGFLRE
;
A
#
# COMPACT_ATOMS: atom_id res chain seq x y z
N MET A 1 -15.39 20.04 -57.10
CA MET A 1 -14.98 20.44 -55.74
C MET A 1 -14.49 19.21 -55.01
N GLY A 2 -13.18 19.01 -54.93
CA GLY A 2 -12.61 17.92 -54.14
C GLY A 2 -12.41 18.38 -52.70
N TYR A 3 -13.06 17.73 -51.74
CA TYR A 3 -12.80 17.95 -50.32
C TYR A 3 -11.34 17.57 -50.04
N ARG A 4 -10.48 18.55 -49.79
CA ARG A 4 -9.14 18.31 -49.25
C ARG A 4 -9.33 17.91 -47.79
N TYR A 5 -9.17 16.62 -47.50
CA TYR A 5 -8.95 16.20 -46.12
C TYR A 5 -7.68 16.88 -45.61
N PRO A 6 -7.68 17.45 -44.38
CA PRO A 6 -6.44 17.90 -43.78
C PRO A 6 -5.47 16.72 -43.72
N PRO A 7 -4.16 16.94 -44.00
CA PRO A 7 -3.19 15.86 -43.88
C PRO A 7 -3.26 15.30 -42.47
N PRO A 8 -3.14 13.96 -42.28
CA PRO A 8 -3.11 13.39 -40.94
C PRO A 8 -2.01 14.09 -40.16
N LEU A 9 -2.36 14.64 -39.00
CA LEU A 9 -1.41 15.17 -38.02
C LEU A 9 -0.32 14.11 -37.85
N LYS A 10 0.89 14.38 -38.33
CA LYS A 10 2.09 13.67 -37.90
C LYS A 10 2.42 14.31 -36.56
N PRO A 11 2.08 13.68 -35.41
CA PRO A 11 2.48 14.25 -34.15
C PRO A 11 4.00 14.22 -34.14
N THR A 12 4.63 15.36 -33.86
CA THR A 12 5.85 15.34 -33.06
C THR A 12 5.60 14.39 -31.87
N ASN A 13 6.60 13.62 -31.44
CA ASN A 13 6.50 12.47 -30.51
C ASN A 13 5.80 12.72 -29.13
N ALA A 14 5.09 13.82 -28.92
CA ALA A 14 4.22 14.13 -27.81
C ALA A 14 3.05 15.02 -28.28
N LEU A 15 1.85 14.78 -27.78
CA LEU A 15 0.68 15.66 -27.90
C LEU A 15 0.41 16.29 -26.54
N ASN A 16 0.50 17.62 -26.44
CA ASN A 16 0.19 18.36 -25.21
C ASN A 16 -1.19 18.98 -25.33
N LEU A 17 -2.06 18.70 -24.37
CA LEU A 17 -3.42 19.23 -24.30
C LEU A 17 -3.60 20.08 -23.04
N GLU A 18 -4.24 21.23 -23.17
CA GLU A 18 -4.73 21.98 -22.02
C GLU A 18 -5.90 21.23 -21.37
N VAL A 19 -5.88 21.17 -20.05
CA VAL A 19 -6.86 20.44 -19.24
C VAL A 19 -7.65 21.45 -18.44
N PHE A 20 -8.97 21.36 -18.51
CA PHE A 20 -9.90 22.23 -17.79
C PHE A 20 -10.85 21.41 -16.94
N ASP A 21 -11.33 21.96 -15.83
CA ASP A 21 -12.37 21.32 -15.02
C ASP A 21 -13.77 21.50 -15.62
N SER A 22 -14.79 20.97 -14.92
CA SER A 22 -16.19 21.12 -15.33
C SER A 22 -16.72 22.56 -15.31
N LEU A 23 -16.00 23.49 -14.67
CA LEU A 23 -16.31 24.92 -14.61
C LEU A 23 -15.52 25.73 -15.65
N GLY A 24 -14.62 25.08 -16.40
CA GLY A 24 -13.74 25.73 -17.38
C GLY A 24 -12.48 26.33 -16.77
N GLU A 25 -12.15 26.02 -15.51
CA GLU A 25 -10.93 26.46 -14.85
C GLU A 25 -9.73 25.65 -15.36
N PHE A 26 -8.64 26.34 -15.68
CA PHE A 26 -7.42 25.71 -16.17
C PHE A 26 -6.73 24.88 -15.08
N LEU A 27 -6.51 23.60 -15.34
CA LEU A 27 -5.90 22.64 -14.42
C LEU A 27 -4.45 22.30 -14.76
N GLY A 28 -4.00 22.59 -15.98
CA GLY A 28 -2.64 22.31 -16.43
C GLY A 28 -2.60 21.72 -17.83
N TYR A 29 -1.48 21.05 -18.14
CA TYR A 29 -1.24 20.39 -19.41
C TYR A 29 -1.17 18.88 -19.21
N LYS A 30 -1.77 18.10 -20.12
CA LYS A 30 -1.58 16.65 -20.21
C LYS A 30 -0.80 16.31 -21.47
N THR A 31 0.30 15.60 -21.26
CA THR A 31 1.20 15.17 -22.32
C THR A 31 0.92 13.71 -22.67
N PHE A 32 0.57 13.45 -23.92
CA PHE A 32 0.42 12.10 -24.46
C PHE A 32 1.63 11.79 -25.33
N LYS A 33 2.53 10.96 -24.82
CA LYS A 33 3.66 10.44 -25.58
C LYS A 33 3.36 8.99 -25.97
N PRO A 34 3.56 8.59 -27.24
CA PRO A 34 3.65 7.18 -27.55
C PRO A 34 4.84 6.63 -26.77
N ILE A 35 4.59 5.58 -25.99
CA ILE A 35 5.67 4.88 -25.31
C ILE A 35 6.33 4.01 -26.37
N VAL A 36 7.36 4.59 -26.97
CA VAL A 36 8.10 4.00 -28.08
C VAL A 36 8.96 2.83 -27.60
N ASP A 37 9.24 2.81 -26.30
CA ASP A 37 10.07 1.80 -25.65
C ASP A 37 9.21 0.62 -25.20
N ARG A 38 9.70 -0.61 -25.41
CA ARG A 38 9.12 -1.87 -24.90
C ARG A 38 9.29 -1.99 -23.38
N VAL A 39 8.89 -0.96 -22.66
CA VAL A 39 8.98 -0.84 -21.21
C VAL A 39 8.04 -1.86 -20.62
N LYS A 40 8.58 -2.72 -19.76
CA LYS A 40 7.79 -3.68 -19.01
C LYS A 40 6.79 -2.94 -18.12
N SER A 41 5.58 -3.46 -18.03
CA SER A 41 4.63 -3.01 -17.03
C SER A 41 5.16 -3.27 -15.61
N ILE A 42 4.65 -2.52 -14.62
CA ILE A 42 4.95 -2.82 -13.21
C ILE A 42 4.54 -4.27 -12.83
N ASN A 43 3.51 -4.83 -13.47
CA ASN A 43 3.09 -6.21 -13.23
C ASN A 43 4.16 -7.22 -13.69
N GLU A 44 4.78 -6.98 -14.85
CA GLU A 44 5.90 -7.80 -15.33
C GLU A 44 7.15 -7.65 -14.45
N TRP A 45 7.41 -6.44 -13.95
CA TRP A 45 8.48 -6.20 -12.98
C TRP A 45 8.23 -6.96 -11.67
N PHE A 46 7.02 -6.88 -11.13
CA PHE A 46 6.68 -7.51 -9.85
C PHE A 46 6.79 -9.04 -9.88
N LYS A 47 6.41 -9.67 -11.01
CA LYS A 47 6.49 -11.13 -11.20
C LYS A 47 7.91 -11.70 -11.08
N ILE A 48 8.95 -10.88 -11.27
CA ILE A 48 10.35 -11.31 -11.15
C ILE A 48 10.69 -11.65 -9.69
N TYR A 49 9.98 -11.05 -8.73
CA TYR A 49 10.17 -11.22 -7.28
C TYR A 49 9.17 -12.18 -6.65
N LYS A 50 8.52 -13.01 -7.47
CA LYS A 50 7.61 -14.04 -6.97
C LYS A 50 8.38 -15.04 -6.12
N ASP A 51 7.79 -15.37 -4.97
CA ASP A 51 8.30 -16.36 -4.04
C ASP A 51 7.19 -17.36 -3.72
N GLU A 52 7.55 -18.63 -3.59
CA GLU A 52 6.63 -19.75 -3.35
C GLU A 52 6.68 -20.27 -1.91
N GLN A 53 7.43 -19.59 -1.04
CA GLN A 53 7.45 -19.85 0.40
C GLN A 53 6.11 -19.55 1.08
N ASP A 54 6.01 -19.93 2.36
CA ASP A 54 4.91 -19.56 3.23
C ASP A 54 4.75 -18.04 3.26
N TYR A 55 3.52 -17.61 3.01
CA TYR A 55 3.18 -16.21 2.81
C TYR A 55 2.54 -15.61 4.05
N LEU A 56 2.83 -14.33 4.28
CA LEU A 56 2.26 -13.52 5.34
C LEU A 56 0.86 -13.02 4.98
N GLY A 57 0.63 -12.80 3.69
CA GLY A 57 -0.65 -12.45 3.08
C GLY A 57 -0.53 -12.40 1.57
N ILE A 58 -1.59 -11.95 0.90
CA ILE A 58 -1.64 -11.90 -0.56
C ILE A 58 -1.93 -10.48 -1.03
N LEU A 59 -1.11 -10.01 -1.97
CA LEU A 59 -1.36 -8.80 -2.74
C LEU A 59 -2.23 -9.16 -3.94
N VAL A 60 -3.43 -8.58 -3.99
CA VAL A 60 -4.35 -8.68 -5.12
C VAL A 60 -4.11 -7.50 -6.04
N TYR A 61 -4.10 -7.73 -7.34
CA TYR A 61 -3.98 -6.68 -8.36
C TYR A 61 -4.59 -7.12 -9.70
N ASP A 62 -4.68 -6.18 -10.63
CA ASP A 62 -5.16 -6.37 -12.00
C ASP A 62 -4.32 -5.51 -12.96
N ALA A 63 -4.92 -4.92 -14.00
CA ALA A 63 -4.27 -3.98 -14.89
C ALA A 63 -3.54 -2.85 -14.11
N PRO A 64 -2.31 -2.51 -14.52
CA PRO A 64 -1.46 -1.59 -13.79
C PRO A 64 -1.74 -0.14 -14.16
N ASP A 65 -2.97 0.34 -13.92
CA ASP A 65 -3.35 1.72 -14.19
C ASP A 65 -4.27 2.28 -13.10
N PHE A 66 -4.54 3.59 -13.18
CA PHE A 66 -5.40 4.27 -12.20
C PHE A 66 -6.88 3.86 -12.25
N SER A 67 -7.36 3.29 -13.36
CA SER A 67 -8.76 2.84 -13.47
C SER A 67 -9.02 1.54 -12.69
N HIS A 68 -7.98 0.74 -12.47
CA HIS A 68 -8.03 -0.50 -11.70
C HIS A 68 -7.40 -0.36 -10.31
N GLN A 69 -7.42 0.84 -9.73
CA GLN A 69 -6.82 1.13 -8.43
C GLN A 69 -7.49 0.37 -7.27
N ASN A 70 -8.80 0.11 -7.40
CA ASN A 70 -9.61 -0.57 -6.40
C ASN A 70 -9.36 -2.08 -6.31
N THR A 71 -8.68 -2.67 -7.29
CA THR A 71 -8.26 -4.08 -7.30
C THR A 71 -6.88 -4.29 -6.69
N ASN A 72 -6.18 -3.22 -6.28
CA ASN A 72 -4.90 -3.26 -5.58
C ASN A 72 -5.11 -3.26 -4.06
N TYR A 73 -5.08 -4.43 -3.40
CA TYR A 73 -5.33 -4.53 -1.96
C TYR A 73 -4.70 -5.79 -1.33
N LEU A 74 -4.52 -5.80 -0.01
CA LEU A 74 -4.05 -6.99 0.72
C LEU A 74 -5.23 -7.80 1.27
N GLN A 75 -5.09 -9.12 1.27
CA GLN A 75 -6.02 -10.05 1.91
C GLN A 75 -5.30 -11.28 2.46
N ASN A 76 -5.95 -12.05 3.34
CA ASN A 76 -5.32 -13.20 4.00
C ASN A 76 -5.05 -14.34 3.02
N HIS A 77 -6.02 -14.73 2.21
CA HIS A 77 -5.95 -15.94 1.37
C HIS A 77 -6.37 -15.66 -0.06
N LYS A 78 -6.02 -16.56 -0.99
CA LYS A 78 -6.34 -16.41 -2.41
C LYS A 78 -7.86 -16.38 -2.61
N GLY A 79 -8.34 -15.42 -3.40
CA GLY A 79 -9.74 -15.31 -3.77
C GLY A 79 -10.12 -16.21 -4.95
N THR A 80 -11.40 -16.18 -5.34
CA THR A 80 -11.93 -16.95 -6.47
C THR A 80 -12.14 -16.13 -7.75
N SER A 81 -11.99 -14.80 -7.67
CA SER A 81 -12.14 -13.91 -8.83
C SER A 81 -10.98 -14.07 -9.82
N HIS A 82 -11.17 -13.60 -11.06
CA HIS A 82 -10.17 -13.63 -12.14
C HIS A 82 -8.99 -12.65 -11.97
N LEU A 83 -8.87 -12.01 -10.80
CA LEU A 83 -7.76 -11.12 -10.47
C LEU A 83 -6.43 -11.88 -10.33
N HIS A 84 -5.34 -11.13 -10.31
CA HIS A 84 -4.02 -11.67 -9.98
C HIS A 84 -3.82 -11.67 -8.46
N TYR A 85 -3.12 -12.71 -7.97
CA TYR A 85 -2.82 -12.91 -6.56
C TYR A 85 -1.35 -13.26 -6.44
N GLU A 86 -0.60 -12.46 -5.69
CA GLU A 86 0.80 -12.73 -5.39
C GLU A 86 0.98 -12.90 -3.89
N ASN A 87 1.73 -13.95 -3.54
CA ASN A 87 2.10 -14.23 -2.17
C ASN A 87 3.13 -13.19 -1.69
N LEU A 88 2.83 -12.54 -0.56
CA LEU A 88 3.80 -11.71 0.14
C LEU A 88 4.51 -12.57 1.18
N THR A 89 5.79 -12.83 0.96
CA THR A 89 6.69 -13.55 1.85
C THR A 89 7.68 -12.56 2.47
N PRO A 90 8.46 -12.97 3.48
CA PRO A 90 9.51 -12.10 4.01
C PRO A 90 10.53 -11.61 2.97
N THR A 91 10.78 -12.38 1.90
CA THR A 91 11.80 -12.04 0.89
C THR A 91 11.31 -10.96 -0.08
N ASN A 92 10.01 -10.94 -0.40
CA ASN A 92 9.43 -10.00 -1.37
C ASN A 92 8.53 -8.93 -0.74
N LEU A 93 8.37 -8.90 0.59
CA LEU A 93 7.48 -7.99 1.30
C LEU A 93 7.72 -6.52 0.93
N LEU A 94 8.98 -6.09 0.84
CA LEU A 94 9.32 -4.70 0.46
C LEU A 94 8.96 -4.39 -0.99
N ILE A 95 9.11 -5.37 -1.89
CA ILE A 95 8.73 -5.22 -3.29
C ILE A 95 7.20 -5.07 -3.40
N GLY A 96 6.46 -5.93 -2.70
CA GLY A 96 5.00 -5.83 -2.60
C GLY A 96 4.55 -4.50 -1.99
N ALA A 97 5.27 -4.00 -0.98
CA ALA A 97 5.00 -2.70 -0.38
C ALA A 97 5.22 -1.54 -1.34
N ILE A 98 6.29 -1.57 -2.14
CA ILE A 98 6.52 -0.58 -3.21
C ILE A 98 5.35 -0.63 -4.20
N TYR A 99 5.06 -1.82 -4.77
CA TYR A 99 3.97 -2.00 -5.73
C TYR A 99 2.65 -1.44 -5.19
N PHE A 100 2.31 -1.80 -3.96
CA PHE A 100 1.08 -1.33 -3.31
C PHE A 100 1.06 0.19 -3.16
N SER A 101 2.15 0.76 -2.66
CA SER A 101 2.21 2.17 -2.23
C SER A 101 2.28 3.13 -3.39
N ILE A 102 3.08 2.85 -4.42
CA ILE A 102 3.18 3.74 -5.59
C ILE A 102 1.86 3.86 -6.32
N ARG A 103 1.06 2.78 -6.33
CA ARG A 103 -0.27 2.83 -6.88
C ARG A 103 -1.18 3.72 -6.03
N HIS A 104 -1.11 3.67 -4.70
CA HIS A 104 -2.08 4.33 -3.80
C HIS A 104 -1.67 5.73 -3.30
N CYS A 105 -0.39 6.10 -3.35
CA CYS A 105 0.08 7.39 -2.85
C CYS A 105 -0.41 8.56 -3.72
N ILE A 106 -0.70 8.32 -4.99
CA ILE A 106 -1.31 9.28 -5.91
C ILE A 106 -2.79 8.94 -6.04
N LYS A 107 -3.65 9.93 -5.77
CA LYS A 107 -5.09 9.74 -5.87
C LYS A 107 -5.49 9.57 -7.33
N ALA A 108 -6.29 8.54 -7.62
CA ALA A 108 -6.96 8.42 -8.91
C ALA A 108 -7.93 9.60 -9.10
N THR A 109 -7.80 10.27 -10.23
CA THR A 109 -8.61 11.38 -10.70
C THR A 109 -8.96 11.14 -12.16
N TRP A 110 -9.86 11.93 -12.73
CA TRP A 110 -10.14 11.85 -14.15
C TRP A 110 -8.92 12.27 -15.01
N GLN A 111 -8.01 13.10 -14.46
CA GLN A 111 -6.83 13.58 -15.20
C GLN A 111 -5.80 12.49 -15.41
N ASN A 112 -5.60 11.60 -14.43
CA ASN A 112 -4.66 10.49 -14.51
C ASN A 112 -5.36 9.15 -14.84
N ASP A 113 -6.63 9.20 -15.26
CA ASP A 113 -7.34 8.00 -15.69
C ASP A 113 -6.58 7.32 -16.84
N ARG A 114 -6.42 6.00 -16.71
CA ARG A 114 -5.66 5.11 -17.61
C ARG A 114 -4.15 5.37 -17.74
N ASP A 115 -3.58 6.32 -16.99
CA ASP A 115 -2.12 6.42 -16.91
C ASP A 115 -1.58 5.10 -16.32
N GLN A 116 -0.63 4.49 -17.02
CA GLN A 116 -0.12 3.16 -16.65
C GLN A 116 1.11 3.29 -15.75
N PHE A 117 1.31 2.28 -14.92
CA PHE A 117 2.48 2.11 -14.09
C PHE A 117 3.49 1.16 -14.76
N TYR A 118 4.76 1.53 -14.69
CA TYR A 118 5.86 0.85 -15.39
C TYR A 118 6.86 0.21 -14.42
N ALA A 119 7.69 -0.67 -14.96
CA ALA A 119 8.94 -1.06 -14.32
C ALA A 119 9.81 0.20 -14.08
N PRO A 120 10.61 0.20 -13.00
CA PRO A 120 11.50 1.32 -12.72
C PRO A 120 12.53 1.51 -13.85
N TYR A 121 13.13 2.70 -13.94
CA TYR A 121 14.13 3.00 -14.96
C TYR A 121 15.35 2.07 -14.86
N ASP A 122 15.80 1.82 -13.62
CA ASP A 122 16.95 1.00 -13.28
C ASP A 122 16.83 0.50 -11.82
N ASP A 123 17.92 -0.02 -11.26
CA ASP A 123 17.97 -0.57 -9.90
C ASP A 123 18.32 0.48 -8.81
N THR A 124 18.36 1.77 -9.11
CA THR A 124 18.74 2.82 -8.13
C THR A 124 17.81 2.89 -6.91
N TRP A 125 16.53 2.55 -7.07
CA TRP A 125 15.57 2.45 -5.97
C TRP A 125 15.94 1.39 -4.92
N GLN A 126 16.76 0.40 -5.29
CA GLN A 126 17.14 -0.69 -4.39
C GLN A 126 18.01 -0.20 -3.23
N ASP A 127 18.81 0.84 -3.44
CA ASP A 127 19.65 1.44 -2.41
C ASP A 127 18.89 2.44 -1.52
N ASP A 128 17.73 2.91 -1.97
CA ASP A 128 16.88 3.84 -1.20
C ASP A 128 16.06 3.11 -0.13
N SER A 129 16.71 2.90 1.01
CA SER A 129 16.08 2.26 2.18
C SER A 129 14.96 3.11 2.78
N GLU A 130 15.02 4.43 2.66
CA GLU A 130 13.97 5.32 3.16
C GLU A 130 12.69 5.16 2.34
N PHE A 131 12.79 5.20 1.01
CA PHE A 131 11.66 4.95 0.10
C PHE A 131 11.01 3.58 0.35
N LYS A 132 11.80 2.51 0.45
CA LYS A 132 11.30 1.15 0.73
C LYS A 132 10.55 1.08 2.06
N ASN A 133 11.10 1.67 3.11
CA ASN A 133 10.50 1.65 4.44
C ASN A 133 9.24 2.53 4.49
N ASN A 134 9.25 3.68 3.82
CA ASN A 134 8.07 4.54 3.67
C ASN A 134 6.93 3.79 2.98
N CYS A 135 7.23 3.04 1.91
CA CYS A 135 6.24 2.20 1.23
C CYS A 135 5.71 1.08 2.14
N LEU A 136 6.56 0.43 2.92
CA LEU A 136 6.12 -0.57 3.89
C LEU A 136 5.13 0.02 4.90
N ILE A 137 5.50 1.14 5.53
CA ILE A 137 4.65 1.79 6.53
C ILE A 137 3.34 2.28 5.92
N PHE A 138 3.40 2.87 4.73
CA PHE A 138 2.21 3.28 4.00
C PHE A 138 1.28 2.08 3.76
N MET A 139 1.79 0.97 3.21
CA MET A 139 1.02 -0.25 2.97
C MET A 139 0.35 -0.80 4.23
N LEU A 140 1.08 -0.87 5.35
CA LEU A 140 0.59 -1.45 6.60
C LEU A 140 -0.67 -0.75 7.13
N PHE A 141 -0.69 0.59 7.07
CA PHE A 141 -1.78 1.39 7.65
C PHE A 141 -2.78 1.92 6.61
N HIS A 142 -2.55 1.68 5.32
CA HIS A 142 -3.48 2.10 4.27
C HIS A 142 -4.81 1.34 4.33
N THR A 143 -5.89 1.99 3.92
CA THR A 143 -7.25 1.41 4.01
C THR A 143 -7.48 0.19 3.11
N GLN A 144 -6.62 0.00 2.11
CA GLN A 144 -6.64 -1.18 1.22
C GLN A 144 -5.81 -2.35 1.77
N ASN A 145 -5.21 -2.23 2.95
CA ASN A 145 -4.85 -3.40 3.73
C ASN A 145 -6.12 -3.99 4.36
N ARG A 146 -6.59 -5.13 3.84
CA ARG A 146 -7.83 -5.79 4.27
C ARG A 146 -7.56 -7.11 5.01
N ILE A 147 -6.33 -7.31 5.48
CA ILE A 147 -6.01 -8.44 6.37
C ILE A 147 -6.95 -8.41 7.56
N THR A 148 -7.56 -9.54 7.88
CA THR A 148 -8.52 -9.69 8.98
C THR A 148 -8.32 -11.04 9.67
N THR A 149 -8.50 -11.04 10.98
CA THR A 149 -8.48 -12.28 11.78
C THR A 149 -9.66 -13.20 11.47
N ALA A 150 -10.74 -12.69 10.86
CA ALA A 150 -11.88 -13.50 10.44
C ALA A 150 -11.54 -14.48 9.29
N GLN A 151 -10.45 -14.23 8.56
CA GLN A 151 -10.03 -15.05 7.43
C GLN A 151 -8.79 -15.89 7.70
N GLY A 152 -8.04 -15.65 8.77
CA GLY A 152 -6.85 -16.43 9.08
C GLY A 152 -5.95 -15.74 10.11
N ILE A 153 -4.73 -16.28 10.28
CA ILE A 153 -3.72 -15.68 11.16
C ILE A 153 -3.33 -14.30 10.62
N ASN A 154 -3.26 -13.32 11.51
CA ASN A 154 -2.76 -11.99 11.17
C ASN A 154 -1.25 -11.92 11.38
N HIS A 155 -0.50 -11.86 10.28
CA HIS A 155 0.96 -11.73 10.30
C HIS A 155 1.44 -10.27 10.26
N PHE A 156 0.53 -9.30 10.08
CA PHE A 156 0.82 -7.89 9.79
C PHE A 156 0.65 -6.97 11.01
N ILE A 157 0.89 -7.48 12.23
CA ILE A 157 0.89 -6.66 13.45
C ILE A 157 2.30 -6.05 13.61
N PRO A 158 2.47 -4.71 13.56
CA PRO A 158 3.79 -4.08 13.55
C PRO A 158 4.30 -3.67 14.94
N PHE A 159 3.53 -3.93 16.01
CA PHE A 159 3.84 -3.53 17.38
C PHE A 159 3.89 -4.74 18.29
N SER A 160 4.77 -4.77 19.29
CA SER A 160 4.80 -5.82 20.29
C SER A 160 3.59 -5.76 21.22
N GLU A 161 3.29 -6.89 21.87
CA GLU A 161 2.23 -6.95 22.88
C GLU A 161 2.45 -5.92 24.00
N THR A 162 3.71 -5.64 24.36
CA THR A 162 4.05 -4.66 25.40
C THR A 162 3.86 -3.22 24.94
N GLU A 163 4.17 -2.90 23.68
CA GLU A 163 3.99 -1.55 23.12
C GLU A 163 2.52 -1.12 23.14
N VAL A 164 1.62 -2.05 22.82
CA VAL A 164 0.18 -1.79 22.73
C VAL A 164 -0.64 -2.31 23.92
N ASN A 165 0.03 -2.86 24.93
CA ASN A 165 -0.57 -3.45 26.14
C ASN A 165 -1.62 -4.53 25.86
N ALA A 166 -1.36 -5.37 24.85
CA ALA A 166 -2.18 -6.56 24.55
C ALA A 166 -2.15 -7.54 25.73
N LYS A 167 -3.29 -8.18 26.02
CA LYS A 167 -3.45 -9.11 27.15
C LYS A 167 -3.01 -10.54 26.85
N GLU A 168 -3.03 -10.93 25.59
CA GLU A 168 -2.72 -12.28 25.13
C GLU A 168 -1.60 -12.20 24.10
N ARG A 169 -0.87 -13.30 23.97
CA ARG A 169 0.24 -13.44 23.03
C ARG A 169 -0.29 -13.48 21.60
N TYR A 170 0.42 -12.84 20.67
CA TYR A 170 0.08 -12.96 19.25
C TYR A 170 0.34 -14.38 18.73
N SER A 171 -0.51 -14.78 17.78
CA SER A 171 -0.37 -16.02 17.02
C SER A 171 0.77 -15.94 16.01
N SER A 172 1.22 -14.74 15.65
CA SER A 172 2.40 -14.54 14.80
C SER A 172 3.15 -13.26 15.15
N HIS A 173 4.48 -13.36 15.12
CA HIS A 173 5.42 -12.25 15.26
C HIS A 173 6.15 -11.92 13.95
N ALA A 174 5.69 -12.46 12.81
CA ALA A 174 6.44 -12.43 11.55
C ALA A 174 6.81 -11.01 11.08
N LEU A 175 5.87 -10.06 11.07
CA LEU A 175 6.19 -8.67 10.73
C LEU A 175 7.06 -7.98 11.80
N LEU A 176 6.88 -8.29 13.09
CA LEU A 176 7.74 -7.75 14.14
C LEU A 176 9.19 -8.17 13.96
N ASP A 177 9.41 -9.46 13.70
CA ASP A 177 10.73 -10.03 13.47
C ASP A 177 11.34 -9.45 12.18
N PHE A 178 10.51 -9.20 11.15
CA PHE A 178 10.91 -8.49 9.94
C PHE A 178 11.42 -7.07 10.27
N LEU A 179 10.65 -6.28 11.01
CA LEU A 179 10.97 -4.89 11.34
C LEU A 179 12.24 -4.74 12.20
N LYS A 180 12.53 -5.72 13.05
CA LYS A 180 13.76 -5.76 13.86
C LYS A 180 15.00 -6.19 13.07
N GLY A 181 14.84 -6.64 11.82
CA GLY A 181 15.93 -7.22 11.04
C GLY A 181 16.36 -8.60 11.55
N GLU A 182 15.45 -9.34 12.19
CA GLU A 182 15.72 -10.67 12.76
C GLU A 182 15.44 -11.82 11.77
N ILE A 183 14.89 -11.51 10.59
CA ILE A 183 14.63 -12.51 9.56
C ILE A 183 15.94 -12.92 8.89
N LYS A 184 16.34 -14.16 9.18
CA LYS A 184 17.42 -14.85 8.49
C LYS A 184 16.87 -15.38 7.17
N GLU A 185 17.38 -14.88 6.06
CA GLU A 185 17.11 -15.49 4.75
C GLU A 185 17.48 -16.99 4.78
N PRO A 186 16.64 -17.88 4.22
CA PRO A 186 17.04 -19.26 4.00
C PRO A 186 18.24 -19.27 3.04
N LYS A 187 19.34 -19.88 3.47
CA LYS A 187 20.52 -20.13 2.64
C LYS A 187 20.13 -21.06 1.48
N LYS A 188 19.68 -20.49 0.35
CA LYS A 188 19.81 -20.99 -1.04
C LYS A 188 18.75 -20.32 -1.92
N SER A 189 19.15 -19.24 -2.57
CA SER A 189 18.92 -19.04 -3.99
C SER A 189 19.94 -18.01 -4.45
N ASP A 190 20.46 -18.15 -5.67
CA ASP A 190 21.25 -17.11 -6.34
C ASP A 190 20.37 -15.90 -6.71
N SER A 191 19.55 -15.45 -5.76
CA SER A 191 18.72 -14.25 -5.88
C SER A 191 19.64 -13.07 -5.60
N LEU A 192 20.15 -12.50 -6.69
CA LEU A 192 21.02 -11.33 -6.80
C LEU A 192 20.55 -10.05 -6.09
N PHE A 193 19.49 -10.09 -5.30
CA PHE A 193 18.85 -8.90 -4.75
C PHE A 193 18.31 -9.16 -3.35
N LEU A 194 19.21 -9.11 -2.38
CA LEU A 194 19.00 -8.54 -1.05
C LEU A 194 20.41 -8.32 -0.50
N ASN A 195 21.00 -7.17 -0.83
CA ASN A 195 22.26 -6.62 -0.30
C ASN A 195 23.22 -7.65 0.35
N ASP A 196 24.36 -7.89 -0.29
CA ASP A 196 25.54 -8.56 0.29
C ASP A 196 26.03 -7.96 1.63
N LYS A 197 25.43 -6.86 2.08
CA LYS A 197 25.56 -6.33 3.43
C LYS A 197 24.39 -6.79 4.30
N LYS A 198 24.60 -7.91 4.99
CA LYS A 198 23.90 -8.24 6.23
C LYS A 198 24.00 -7.06 7.22
N GLU A 199 23.01 -6.18 7.21
CA GLU A 199 22.77 -5.31 8.34
C GLU A 199 21.52 -5.83 9.05
N ASN A 200 21.73 -6.68 10.06
CA ASN A 200 20.74 -7.02 11.08
C ASN A 200 20.49 -5.77 11.95
N LYS A 201 20.00 -4.70 11.34
CA LYS A 201 19.68 -3.44 12.00
C LYS A 201 18.17 -3.20 11.85
N PRO A 202 17.52 -2.69 12.90
CA PRO A 202 16.13 -2.26 12.80
C PRO A 202 15.93 -1.28 11.64
N LEU A 203 14.78 -1.36 10.98
CA LEU A 203 14.42 -0.43 9.92
C LEU A 203 14.40 1.01 10.45
N LYS A 204 14.93 1.94 9.66
CA LYS A 204 14.88 3.38 9.94
C LYS A 204 13.73 4.00 9.16
N PHE A 205 12.86 4.73 9.85
CA PHE A 205 11.71 5.41 9.25
C PHE A 205 12.02 6.89 9.04
N SER A 206 11.48 7.45 7.95
CA SER A 206 11.46 8.89 7.77
C SER A 206 10.57 9.56 8.84
N PRO A 207 10.68 10.88 9.03
CA PRO A 207 9.81 11.59 9.97
C PRO A 207 8.31 11.38 9.69
N SER A 208 7.90 11.33 8.42
CA SER A 208 6.49 11.10 8.05
C SER A 208 6.06 9.66 8.30
N ALA A 209 6.92 8.68 8.00
CA ALA A 209 6.66 7.28 8.29
C ALA A 209 6.58 7.02 9.81
N SER A 210 7.44 7.64 10.62
CA SER A 210 7.35 7.59 12.08
C SER A 210 6.01 8.14 12.59
N ARG A 211 5.52 9.26 12.05
CA ARG A 211 4.20 9.80 12.44
C ARG A 211 3.06 8.82 12.13
N VAL A 212 3.09 8.16 10.97
CA VAL A 212 2.10 7.13 10.61
C VAL A 212 2.19 5.94 11.57
N PHE A 213 3.40 5.44 11.83
CA PHE A 213 3.64 4.32 12.74
C PHE A 213 3.15 4.62 14.16
N ASP A 214 3.44 5.81 14.68
CA ASP A 214 3.00 6.26 15.99
C ASP A 214 1.47 6.44 16.07
N ALA A 215 0.85 7.06 15.06
CA ALA A 215 -0.60 7.19 14.99
C ALA A 215 -1.30 5.82 14.93
N GLY A 216 -0.74 4.88 14.17
CA GLY A 216 -1.17 3.49 14.15
C GLY A 216 -1.07 2.83 15.52
N ARG A 217 0.04 3.03 16.24
CA ARG A 217 0.27 2.45 17.58
C ARG A 217 -0.78 2.92 18.58
N GLU A 218 -1.14 4.19 18.55
CA GLU A 218 -2.16 4.74 19.45
C GLU A 218 -3.56 4.16 19.19
N ILE A 219 -3.90 3.84 17.93
CA ILE A 219 -5.14 3.12 17.61
C ILE A 219 -5.13 1.71 18.21
N TYR A 220 -4.03 0.97 18.06
CA TYR A 220 -3.91 -0.38 18.64
C TYR A 220 -3.97 -0.34 20.17
N ARG A 221 -3.23 0.59 20.80
CA ARG A 221 -3.29 0.83 22.25
C ARG A 221 -4.71 1.08 22.72
N TYR A 222 -5.43 1.96 22.01
CA TYR A 222 -6.79 2.30 22.38
C TYR A 222 -7.73 1.09 22.25
N TYR A 223 -7.61 0.29 21.19
CA TYR A 223 -8.38 -0.94 21.03
C TYR A 223 -8.16 -1.91 22.22
N HIS A 224 -6.91 -2.20 22.59
CA HIS A 224 -6.62 -3.09 23.71
C HIS A 224 -7.04 -2.50 25.07
N TYR A 225 -6.96 -1.18 25.23
CA TYR A 225 -7.46 -0.47 26.40
C TYR A 225 -9.00 -0.53 26.51
N TYR A 226 -9.72 -0.26 25.43
CA TYR A 226 -11.18 -0.25 25.40
C TYR A 226 -11.75 -1.62 25.84
N HIS A 227 -11.16 -2.72 25.34
CA HIS A 227 -11.52 -4.08 25.76
C HIS A 227 -11.13 -4.43 27.21
N LYS A 228 -10.35 -3.61 27.93
CA LYS A 228 -10.18 -3.75 29.39
C LYS A 228 -11.38 -3.21 30.16
N GLN A 229 -12.17 -2.33 29.56
CA GLN A 229 -13.29 -1.68 30.24
C GLN A 229 -14.63 -2.36 29.92
N ASP A 230 -14.76 -2.92 28.71
CA ASP A 230 -16.01 -3.54 28.23
C ASP A 230 -15.83 -5.04 27.95
N PHE A 231 -15.63 -5.83 29.01
CA PHE A 231 -15.47 -7.29 28.93
C PHE A 231 -16.77 -8.04 28.57
N ALA A 232 -17.93 -7.39 28.69
CA ALA A 232 -19.23 -8.07 28.66
C ALA A 232 -19.85 -8.16 27.26
N ASN A 233 -19.51 -7.24 26.34
CA ASN A 233 -20.28 -7.09 25.11
C ASN A 233 -19.62 -7.66 23.84
N ARG A 234 -18.30 -7.84 23.81
CA ARG A 234 -17.60 -8.32 22.60
C ARG A 234 -16.35 -9.16 22.94
N PRO A 235 -16.10 -10.26 22.20
CA PRO A 235 -14.92 -11.09 22.43
C PRO A 235 -13.65 -10.27 22.18
N TYR A 236 -12.71 -10.36 23.11
CA TYR A 236 -11.39 -9.76 22.97
C TYR A 236 -10.57 -10.54 21.94
N ASN A 237 -9.80 -9.83 21.11
CA ASN A 237 -8.92 -10.44 20.13
C ASN A 237 -7.55 -9.75 20.16
N ALA A 238 -6.54 -10.40 20.74
CA ALA A 238 -5.19 -9.84 20.72
C ALA A 238 -4.61 -9.69 19.31
N ASN A 239 -5.04 -10.52 18.36
CA ASN A 239 -4.49 -10.57 17.00
C ASN A 239 -5.15 -9.58 16.03
N ALA A 240 -6.02 -8.69 16.52
CA ALA A 240 -6.79 -7.77 15.68
C ALA A 240 -5.89 -6.98 14.71
N SER A 241 -6.25 -7.02 13.43
CA SER A 241 -5.66 -6.13 12.42
C SER A 241 -6.24 -4.72 12.52
N LEU A 242 -5.63 -3.73 11.86
CA LEU A 242 -6.24 -2.40 11.71
C LEU A 242 -7.64 -2.50 11.06
N TYR A 243 -7.85 -3.44 10.14
CA TYR A 243 -9.15 -3.67 9.52
C TYR A 243 -10.18 -4.13 10.56
N ASP A 244 -9.82 -5.09 11.42
CA ASP A 244 -10.68 -5.59 12.50
C ASP A 244 -11.00 -4.49 13.52
N ILE A 245 -10.01 -3.66 13.87
CA ILE A 245 -10.20 -2.52 14.77
C ILE A 245 -11.16 -1.50 14.16
N LYS A 246 -11.02 -1.20 12.86
CA LYS A 246 -11.99 -0.33 12.16
C LYS A 246 -13.39 -0.93 12.19
N GLU A 247 -13.53 -2.22 11.92
CA GLU A 247 -14.82 -2.90 12.00
C GLU A 247 -15.43 -2.82 13.40
N PHE A 248 -14.61 -3.00 14.45
CA PHE A 248 -15.05 -2.88 15.83
C PHE A 248 -15.68 -1.52 16.12
N PHE A 249 -15.01 -0.41 15.76
CA PHE A 249 -15.50 0.93 16.10
C PHE A 249 -16.53 1.49 15.10
N GLN A 250 -16.42 1.13 13.82
CA GLN A 250 -17.26 1.69 12.74
C GLN A 250 -18.47 0.81 12.43
N GLY A 251 -18.38 -0.50 12.69
CA GLY A 251 -19.39 -1.48 12.30
C GLY A 251 -19.51 -1.65 10.78
N ARG A 252 -20.51 -2.42 10.36
CA ARG A 252 -20.86 -2.65 8.95
C ARG A 252 -22.23 -2.04 8.61
N ASN A 253 -22.45 -1.73 7.35
CA ASN A 253 -23.76 -1.34 6.84
C ASN A 253 -24.65 -2.57 6.56
N ALA A 254 -25.89 -2.34 6.11
CA ALA A 254 -26.85 -3.41 5.81
C ALA A 254 -26.37 -4.39 4.72
N GLN A 255 -25.44 -3.97 3.84
CA GLN A 255 -24.83 -4.79 2.80
C GLN A 255 -23.55 -5.50 3.28
N GLY A 256 -23.21 -5.41 4.57
CA GLY A 256 -22.01 -6.01 5.14
C GLY A 256 -20.70 -5.29 4.77
N LYS A 257 -20.75 -4.08 4.19
CA LYS A 257 -19.55 -3.26 3.94
C LYS A 257 -19.17 -2.49 5.20
N LEU A 258 -17.87 -2.38 5.46
CA LEU A 258 -17.34 -1.53 6.53
C LEU A 258 -17.89 -0.10 6.38
N ASN A 259 -18.41 0.46 7.47
CA ASN A 259 -18.93 1.83 7.49
C ASN A 259 -17.79 2.85 7.32
N SER A 260 -18.15 4.10 7.02
CA SER A 260 -17.17 5.19 7.03
C SER A 260 -16.79 5.57 8.48
N PRO A 261 -15.60 6.14 8.72
CA PRO A 261 -15.18 6.59 10.04
C PRO A 261 -16.18 7.56 10.71
N ALA A 262 -16.88 8.38 9.91
CA ALA A 262 -17.89 9.32 10.39
C ALA A 262 -19.08 8.63 11.10
N LYS A 263 -19.32 7.34 10.84
CA LYS A 263 -20.39 6.55 11.48
C LYS A 263 -19.96 5.90 12.81
N ALA A 264 -18.67 5.94 13.17
CA ALA A 264 -18.24 5.51 14.49
C ALA A 264 -18.96 6.33 15.57
N LYS A 265 -19.24 5.73 16.72
CA LYS A 265 -19.83 6.44 17.88
C LYS A 265 -18.76 6.96 18.84
N ASP A 266 -17.60 6.30 18.85
CA ASP A 266 -16.50 6.64 19.72
C ASP A 266 -15.72 7.84 19.16
N GLU A 267 -15.84 8.99 19.82
CA GLU A 267 -15.21 10.25 19.39
C GLU A 267 -13.68 10.22 19.55
N TYR A 268 -13.15 9.52 20.55
CA TYR A 268 -11.71 9.42 20.74
C TYR A 268 -11.07 8.57 19.63
N TYR A 269 -11.70 7.44 19.29
CA TYR A 269 -11.31 6.64 18.13
C TYR A 269 -11.35 7.47 16.83
N LYS A 270 -12.39 8.29 16.62
CA LYS A 270 -12.46 9.16 15.42
C LYS A 270 -11.26 10.09 15.34
N GLN A 271 -10.88 10.71 16.46
CA GLN A 271 -9.71 11.59 16.51
C GLN A 271 -8.42 10.83 16.18
N LEU A 272 -8.21 9.65 16.79
CA LEU A 272 -7.04 8.81 16.50
C LEU A 272 -6.99 8.41 15.02
N TYR A 273 -8.13 8.03 14.45
CA TYR A 273 -8.20 7.64 13.05
C TYR A 273 -7.98 8.82 12.10
N ALA A 274 -8.50 10.02 12.44
CA ALA A 274 -8.22 11.25 11.68
C ALA A 274 -6.72 11.58 11.69
N ASN A 275 -6.05 11.48 12.85
CA ASN A 275 -4.61 11.68 12.96
C ASN A 275 -3.82 10.71 12.06
N LEU A 276 -4.23 9.42 12.03
CA LEU A 276 -3.62 8.43 11.13
C LEU A 276 -3.84 8.80 9.66
N GLN A 277 -5.05 9.25 9.29
CA GLN A 277 -5.35 9.65 7.92
C GLN A 277 -4.54 10.87 7.47
N ASP A 278 -4.34 11.85 8.34
CA ASP A 278 -3.52 13.01 8.02
C ASP A 278 -2.04 12.66 7.91
N ALA A 279 -1.52 11.82 8.81
CA ALA A 279 -0.15 11.32 8.71
C ALA A 279 0.08 10.52 7.41
N LEU A 280 -0.90 9.70 6.99
CA LEU A 280 -0.83 8.96 5.71
C LEU A 280 -0.81 9.89 4.50
N LYS A 281 -1.52 11.02 4.53
CA LYS A 281 -1.47 12.02 3.43
C LYS A 281 -0.08 12.64 3.33
N ASP A 282 0.56 12.93 4.45
CA ASP A 282 1.92 13.49 4.43
C ASP A 282 2.94 12.47 3.95
N LEU A 283 2.84 11.21 4.40
CA LEU A 283 3.67 10.12 3.90
C LEU A 283 3.47 9.89 2.39
N ALA A 284 2.23 9.98 1.90
CA ALA A 284 1.94 9.87 0.47
C ALA A 284 2.65 10.96 -0.35
N LYS A 285 2.65 12.22 0.13
CA LYS A 285 3.37 13.33 -0.53
C LYS A 285 4.88 13.10 -0.58
N GLU A 286 5.44 12.41 0.41
CA GLU A 286 6.86 12.07 0.47
C GLU A 286 7.22 10.92 -0.50
N ILE A 287 6.32 9.95 -0.66
CA ILE A 287 6.49 8.82 -1.60
C ILE A 287 6.28 9.28 -3.06
N GLN A 288 5.32 10.17 -3.31
CA GLN A 288 4.92 10.60 -4.64
C GLN A 288 6.09 11.03 -5.57
N PRO A 289 7.03 11.92 -5.18
CA PRO A 289 8.13 12.32 -6.07
C PRO A 289 9.01 11.12 -6.47
N LYS A 290 9.20 10.14 -5.57
CA LYS A 290 9.96 8.92 -5.85
C LYS A 290 9.32 8.03 -6.92
N VAL A 291 7.99 8.07 -7.06
CA VAL A 291 7.27 7.35 -8.13
C VAL A 291 7.72 7.83 -9.51
N TYR A 292 7.91 9.13 -9.67
CA TYR A 292 8.39 9.72 -10.92
C TYR A 292 9.91 9.61 -11.06
N GLU A 293 10.66 9.85 -9.97
CA GLU A 293 12.13 9.72 -9.95
C GLU A 293 12.58 8.34 -10.43
N TYR A 294 11.94 7.28 -9.95
CA TYR A 294 12.25 5.91 -10.34
C TYR A 294 11.51 5.43 -11.59
N GLY A 295 10.63 6.24 -12.18
CA GLY A 295 9.98 5.93 -13.46
C GLY A 295 8.81 4.96 -13.40
N PHE A 296 8.28 4.70 -12.18
CA PHE A 296 7.05 3.94 -12.00
C PHE A 296 5.84 4.64 -12.61
N LEU A 297 5.86 5.97 -12.66
CA LEU A 297 5.03 6.81 -13.53
C LEU A 297 5.94 7.73 -14.35
N ARG A 298 5.47 8.12 -15.54
CA ARG A 298 6.24 8.92 -16.49
C ARG A 298 5.39 10.08 -16.99
N GLU A 299 5.99 11.25 -17.10
CA GLU A 299 5.39 12.48 -17.65
C GLU A 299 5.53 12.59 -19.19
#